data_AF-A0A935JYN1-F1
#
_entry.id   AF-A0A935JYN1-F1
#
_cell.length_a   1.000
_cell.length_b   1.000
_cell.length_c   1.000
_cell.angle_alpha   90.00
_cell.angle_beta   90.00
_cell.angle_gamma   90.00
#
_symmetry.space_group_name_H-M   'P 1'
#
loop_
_entity.id
_entity.type
_entity.pdbx_description
1 polymer ?
#
loop_
_entity_poly.entity_id
_entity_poly.type
_entity_poly.pdbx_seq_one_letter_code
_entity_poly.pdbx_strand_id
1 'polypeptide(L)'
;MLRQHLKRYGYQSAEDAIEFIMAGICIVPPLLMLSGFVFAGAAVLMFLIIFLAVVGIFTPAPPAPPAPAENKNEDKETPPL
;
A
#
# COMPACT_ATOMS: atom_id res chain seq x y z
N MET A 1 -7.00 -17.98 3.52
CA MET A 1 -6.01 -18.89 2.90
C MET A 1 -4.76 -18.15 2.42
N LEU A 2 -4.86 -17.05 1.67
CA LEU A 2 -3.67 -16.31 1.20
C LEU A 2 -2.74 -15.81 2.33
N ARG A 3 -3.29 -15.29 3.44
CA ARG A 3 -2.50 -14.91 4.63
C ARG A 3 -1.65 -16.05 5.22
N GLN A 4 -2.14 -17.30 5.16
CA GLN A 4 -1.36 -18.46 5.61
C GLN A 4 -0.24 -18.81 4.63
N HIS A 5 -0.43 -18.57 3.33
CA HIS A 5 0.63 -18.75 2.33
C HIS A 5 1.72 -17.68 2.45
N LEU A 6 1.39 -16.40 2.64
CA LEU A 6 2.39 -15.34 2.89
C LEU A 6 3.21 -15.62 4.15
N LYS A 7 2.55 -16.07 5.24
CA LYS A 7 3.23 -16.46 6.48
C LYS A 7 4.19 -17.64 6.31
N ARG A 8 3.92 -18.53 5.32
CA ARG A 8 4.79 -19.67 4.98
C ARG A 8 6.00 -19.28 4.12
N TYR A 9 5.94 -18.14 3.42
CA TYR A 9 7.05 -17.57 2.65
C TYR A 9 7.96 -16.65 3.47
N GLY A 10 7.70 -16.47 4.77
CA GLY A 10 8.54 -15.66 5.67
C GLY A 10 8.05 -14.23 5.89
N TYR A 11 6.97 -13.81 5.24
CA TYR A 11 6.36 -12.50 5.47
C TYR A 11 5.57 -12.49 6.77
N GLN A 12 6.04 -11.71 7.75
CA GLN A 12 5.35 -11.55 9.04
C GLN A 12 4.05 -10.74 8.91
N SER A 13 4.02 -9.79 7.99
CA SER A 13 2.93 -8.83 7.81
C SER A 13 2.71 -8.52 6.32
N ALA A 14 1.51 -8.05 5.95
CA ALA A 14 1.20 -7.72 4.56
C ALA A 14 1.93 -6.45 4.09
N GLU A 15 2.29 -5.59 5.02
CA GLU A 15 3.08 -4.36 4.83
C GLU A 15 4.48 -4.67 4.30
N ASP A 16 5.13 -5.70 4.82
CA ASP A 16 6.45 -6.17 4.38
C ASP A 16 6.36 -6.74 2.95
N ALA A 17 5.28 -7.45 2.63
CA ALA A 17 5.04 -7.93 1.26
C ALA A 17 4.81 -6.77 0.28
N ILE A 18 4.08 -5.73 0.70
CA ILE A 18 3.89 -4.51 -0.10
C ILE A 18 5.23 -3.81 -0.33
N GLU A 19 6.08 -3.68 0.69
CA GLU A 19 7.40 -3.06 0.57
C GLU A 19 8.27 -3.79 -0.46
N PHE A 20 8.30 -5.12 -0.42
CA PHE A 20 9.02 -5.92 -1.40
C PHE A 20 8.46 -5.80 -2.82
N ILE A 21 7.13 -5.81 -2.97
CA ILE A 21 6.51 -5.65 -4.28
C ILE A 21 6.81 -4.26 -4.85
N MET A 22 6.76 -3.22 -4.03
CA MET A 22 7.12 -1.86 -4.40
C MET A 22 8.59 -1.76 -4.83
N ALA A 23 9.51 -2.36 -4.07
CA ALA A 23 10.92 -2.43 -4.45
C ALA A 23 11.10 -3.17 -5.79
N GLY A 24 10.39 -4.28 -5.99
CA GLY A 24 10.37 -5.03 -7.25
C GLY A 24 9.89 -4.19 -8.43
N ILE A 25 8.81 -3.43 -8.27
CA ILE A 25 8.25 -2.52 -9.30
C ILE A 25 9.27 -1.44 -9.69
N CYS A 26 9.98 -0.88 -8.71
CA CYS A 26 10.95 0.20 -8.94
C CYS A 26 12.26 -0.27 -9.58
N ILE A 27 12.63 -1.54 -9.40
CA ILE A 27 13.95 -2.05 -9.81
C ILE A 27 13.86 -2.95 -11.04
N VAL A 28 13.02 -3.98 -11.01
CA VAL A 28 13.09 -5.08 -11.98
C VAL A 28 12.59 -4.66 -13.38
N PRO A 29 11.39 -4.07 -13.54
CA PRO A 29 10.93 -3.62 -14.85
C PRO A 29 11.85 -2.59 -15.50
N PRO A 30 12.30 -1.51 -14.80
CA PRO A 30 13.22 -0.54 -15.40
C PRO A 30 14.54 -1.18 -15.85
N LEU A 31 15.13 -2.08 -15.05
CA LEU A 31 16.36 -2.78 -15.44
C LEU A 31 16.17 -3.66 -16.69
N LEU A 32 15.05 -4.39 -16.78
CA LEU A 32 14.73 -5.19 -17.96
C LEU A 32 14.52 -4.32 -19.21
N MET A 33 13.82 -3.19 -19.07
CA MET A 33 13.58 -2.29 -20.20
C MET A 33 14.87 -1.59 -20.65
N LEU A 34 15.73 -1.16 -19.71
CA LEU A 34 17.04 -0.55 -20.00
C LEU A 34 18.01 -1.53 -20.67
N SER A 35 17.90 -2.82 -20.37
CA SER A 35 18.70 -3.88 -21.01
C SER A 35 18.14 -4.35 -22.35
N GLY A 36 17.07 -3.72 -22.87
CA GLY A 36 16.46 -4.02 -24.16
C GLY A 36 15.33 -5.05 -24.12
N PHE A 37 15.03 -5.65 -22.96
CA PHE A 37 13.94 -6.59 -22.76
C PHE A 37 12.61 -5.88 -22.45
N VAL A 38 12.16 -5.02 -23.37
CA VAL A 38 11.00 -4.13 -23.16
C VAL A 38 9.71 -4.91 -22.87
N PHE A 39 9.40 -5.96 -23.64
CA PHE A 39 8.20 -6.77 -23.46
C PHE A 39 8.23 -7.58 -22.15
N ALA A 40 9.38 -8.12 -21.77
CA ALA A 40 9.54 -8.83 -20.51
C ALA A 40 9.40 -7.85 -19.33
N GLY A 41 10.01 -6.67 -19.42
CA GLY A 41 9.84 -5.61 -18.42
C GLY A 41 8.38 -5.19 -18.25
N ALA A 42 7.66 -4.98 -19.34
CA ALA A 42 6.23 -4.65 -19.30
C ALA A 42 5.40 -5.79 -18.68
N ALA A 43 5.66 -7.04 -19.05
CA ALA A 43 4.96 -8.19 -18.46
C ALA A 43 5.21 -8.32 -16.96
N VAL A 44 6.45 -8.15 -16.52
CA VAL A 44 6.83 -8.17 -15.09
C VAL A 44 6.15 -7.01 -14.34
N LEU A 45 6.14 -5.81 -14.90
CA LEU A 45 5.45 -4.67 -14.30
C LEU A 45 3.95 -4.95 -14.13
N MET A 46 3.30 -5.46 -15.18
CA MET A 46 1.88 -5.78 -15.17
C MET A 46 1.55 -6.85 -14.12
N PHE A 47 2.37 -7.89 -14.04
CA PHE A 47 2.27 -8.93 -13.02
C PHE A 47 2.41 -8.37 -11.60
N LEU A 48 3.43 -7.54 -11.34
CA LEU A 48 3.66 -6.96 -10.01
C LEU A 48 2.54 -6.00 -9.58
N ILE A 49 1.96 -5.24 -10.52
CA ILE A 49 0.79 -4.38 -10.24
C ILE A 49 -0.43 -5.23 -9.86
N ILE A 50 -0.72 -6.30 -10.61
CA ILE A 50 -1.82 -7.21 -10.27
C ILE A 50 -1.56 -7.84 -8.89
N PHE A 51 -0.34 -8.29 -8.64
CA PHE A 51 0.03 -8.91 -7.39
C PHE A 51 -0.11 -7.94 -6.21
N LEU A 52 0.29 -6.67 -6.39
CA LEU A 52 0.07 -5.61 -5.40
C LEU A 52 -1.41 -5.38 -5.12
N ALA A 53 -2.24 -5.33 -6.17
CA ALA A 53 -3.69 -5.15 -6.03
C ALA A 53 -4.33 -6.33 -5.26
N VAL A 54 -3.92 -7.55 -5.58
CA VAL A 54 -4.37 -8.75 -4.85
C VAL A 54 -3.97 -8.66 -3.39
N VAL A 55 -2.72 -8.36 -3.07
CA VAL A 55 -2.25 -8.21 -1.69
C VAL A 55 -3.05 -7.12 -0.97
N GLY A 56 -3.24 -5.95 -1.59
CA GLY A 56 -4.01 -4.83 -1.04
C GLY A 56 -5.46 -5.16 -0.66
N ILE A 57 -6.14 -6.04 -1.40
CA ILE A 57 -7.50 -6.50 -1.05
C ILE A 57 -7.51 -7.33 0.25
N PHE A 58 -6.41 -8.04 0.55
CA PHE A 58 -6.29 -8.88 1.74
C PHE A 58 -5.64 -8.17 2.94
N THR A 59 -5.06 -7.00 2.72
CA THR A 59 -4.52 -6.13 3.78
C THR A 59 -5.65 -5.29 4.38
N PRO A 60 -5.81 -5.24 5.72
CA PRO A 60 -6.76 -4.31 6.32
C PRO A 60 -6.32 -2.88 6.00
N ALA A 61 -7.27 -1.98 5.77
CA ALA A 61 -6.96 -0.56 5.60
C ALA A 61 -6.14 -0.08 6.81
N PRO A 62 -5.06 0.70 6.60
CA PRO A 62 -4.32 1.30 7.69
C PRO A 62 -5.29 2.04 8.62
N PRO A 63 -5.10 2.01 9.96
CA PRO A 63 -5.92 2.79 10.86
C PRO A 63 -5.97 4.22 10.37
N ALA A 64 -7.17 4.74 10.12
CA ALA A 64 -7.33 6.12 9.68
C ALA A 64 -6.59 7.02 10.68
N PRO A 65 -5.81 8.01 10.22
CA PRO A 65 -5.20 8.99 11.10
C PRO A 65 -6.29 9.55 12.03
N PRO A 66 -6.02 9.69 13.34
CA PRO A 66 -7.02 10.22 14.26
C PRO A 66 -7.53 11.55 13.71
N ALA A 67 -8.86 11.66 13.58
CA ALA A 67 -9.48 12.90 13.15
C ALA A 67 -8.95 14.03 14.05
N PRO A 68 -8.55 15.19 13.49
CA PRO A 68 -8.17 16.33 14.32
C PRO A 68 -9.35 16.61 15.26
N ALA A 69 -9.10 16.70 16.56
CA ALA A 69 -10.12 17.04 17.53
C ALA A 69 -10.71 18.41 17.14
N GLU A 70 -11.91 18.40 16.57
CA GLU A 70 -12.70 19.60 16.36
C GLU A 70 -12.99 20.17 17.75
N ASN A 71 -12.29 21.25 18.06
CA ASN A 71 -12.37 21.96 19.32
C ASN A 71 -13.75 22.65 19.39
N LYS A 72 -14.78 21.89 19.78
CA LYS A 72 -16.09 22.43 20.19
C LYS A 72 -15.93 23.17 21.53
N ASN A 73 -15.37 24.38 21.47
CA ASN A 73 -15.62 25.40 22.48
C ASN A 73 -16.68 26.33 21.88
N GLU A 74 -17.94 26.03 22.16
CA GLU A 74 -18.71 26.76 23.17
C GLU A 74 -19.06 28.17 22.66
N ASP A 75 -20.10 28.18 21.86
CA ASP A 75 -21.16 29.17 21.87
C ASP A 75 -21.44 29.67 23.31
N LYS A 76 -20.91 30.84 23.64
CA LYS A 76 -21.40 31.66 24.75
C LYS A 76 -21.79 33.02 24.18
N GLU A 77 -22.98 33.01 23.60
CA GLU A 77 -23.95 34.09 23.64
C GLU A 77 -23.72 35.03 24.85
N THR A 78 -23.15 36.22 24.60
CA THR A 78 -23.18 37.34 25.54
C THR A 78 -24.50 38.08 25.35
N PRO A 79 -25.43 38.10 26.33
CA PRO A 79 -26.56 39.02 26.25
C PRO A 79 -26.07 40.45 26.57
N PRO A 80 -26.51 41.48 25.83
CA PRO A 80 -26.21 42.86 26.18
C PRO A 80 -27.06 43.30 27.37
N LEU A 81 -26.40 43.78 28.44
CA LEU A 81 -26.98 44.65 29.47
C LEU A 81 -26.09 45.88 29.61
#